data_AF-A0A426VVT2-F1
#
_entry.id   AF-A0A426VVT2-F1
#
_cell.length_a   1.000
_cell.length_b   1.000
_cell.length_c   1.000
_cell.angle_alpha   90.00
_cell.angle_beta   90.00
_cell.angle_gamma   90.00
#
_symmetry.space_group_name_H-M   'P 1'
#
loop_
_entity.id
_entity.type
_entity.pdbx_description
1 polymer ?
#
loop_
_entity_poly.entity_id
_entity_poly.type
_entity_poly.pdbx_seq_one_letter_code
_entity_poly.pdbx_strand_id
1 'polypeptide(L)'
;MRFYHLAKHLFKTLGITAYQIYQGKYDETIQIFIEVSSLSLQEADTKLLEISNALKEKLTKKWKCLPSSSLPDDYNIVTLPYKAI
;
A
#
# COMPACT_ATOMS: atom_id res chain seq x y z
N MET A 1 8.09 -1.03 12.74
CA MET A 1 8.16 0.43 13.00
C MET A 1 8.79 1.25 11.86
N ARG A 2 10.00 0.94 11.34
CA ARG A 2 10.66 1.77 10.31
C ARG A 2 9.86 1.98 9.01
N PHE A 3 9.23 0.93 8.48
CA PHE A 3 8.40 1.02 7.27
C PHE A 3 7.18 1.94 7.47
N TYR A 4 6.50 1.84 8.62
CA TYR A 4 5.35 2.69 8.97
C TYR A 4 5.69 4.19 8.90
N HIS A 5 6.77 4.61 9.57
CA HIS A 5 7.15 6.03 9.60
C HIS A 5 7.53 6.56 8.22
N LEU A 6 8.21 5.75 7.41
CA LEU A 6 8.61 6.13 6.06
C LEU A 6 7.43 6.19 5.10
N ALA A 7 6.52 5.21 5.15
CA ALA A 7 5.29 5.23 4.37
C ALA A 7 4.43 6.45 4.73
N LYS A 8 4.26 6.73 6.02
CA LYS A 8 3.55 7.93 6.51
C LYS A 8 4.17 9.23 6.02
N HIS A 9 5.50 9.33 6.06
CA HIS A 9 6.20 10.50 5.52
C HIS A 9 6.01 10.61 4.01
N LEU A 10 6.16 9.51 3.27
CA LEU A 10 6.01 9.50 1.82
C LEU A 10 4.59 9.91 1.41
N PHE A 11 3.57 9.36 2.05
CA PHE A 11 2.17 9.72 1.79
C PHE A 11 1.92 11.20 2.05
N LYS A 12 2.49 11.76 3.12
CA LYS A 12 2.44 13.21 3.36
C LYS A 12 3.08 14.00 2.21
N THR A 13 4.23 13.55 1.68
CA THR A 13 4.89 14.19 0.53
C THR A 13 4.07 14.06 -0.76
N LEU A 14 3.38 12.94 -0.96
CA LEU A 14 2.51 12.68 -2.12
C LEU A 14 1.11 13.29 -1.97
N GLY A 15 0.80 13.96 -0.86
CA GLY A 15 -0.53 14.52 -0.59
C GLY A 15 -1.62 13.47 -0.27
N ILE A 16 -1.24 12.23 0.01
CA ILE A 16 -2.15 11.14 0.37
C ILE A 16 -2.47 11.27 1.85
N THR A 17 -3.69 11.72 2.16
CA THR A 17 -4.15 11.96 3.55
C THR A 17 -5.21 10.97 4.00
N ALA A 18 -5.99 10.42 3.07
CA ALA A 18 -7.01 9.42 3.32
C ALA A 18 -6.42 8.01 3.18
N TYR A 19 -5.82 7.51 4.25
CA TYR A 19 -5.36 6.13 4.33
C TYR A 19 -5.51 5.58 5.74
N GLN A 20 -5.68 4.28 5.84
CA GLN A 20 -5.83 3.54 7.09
C GLN A 20 -4.78 2.44 7.11
N ILE A 21 -4.12 2.30 8.25
CA ILE A 21 -3.07 1.31 8.46
C ILE A 21 -3.61 0.25 9.40
N TYR A 22 -3.39 -0.99 9.03
CA TYR A 22 -3.81 -2.14 9.79
C TYR A 22 -2.65 -3.11 9.97
N GLN A 23 -2.76 -3.91 11.02
CA GLN A 23 -1.91 -5.04 11.28
C GLN A 23 -2.34 -6.23 10.41
N GLY A 24 -1.38 -6.79 9.69
CA GLY A 24 -1.57 -8.00 8.91
C GLY A 24 -1.59 -9.25 9.81
N LYS A 25 -1.52 -10.43 9.17
CA LYS A 25 -1.52 -11.73 9.86
C LYS A 25 -0.37 -11.90 10.87
N TYR A 26 0.77 -11.27 10.60
CA TYR A 26 1.96 -11.33 11.46
C TYR A 26 2.22 -9.95 12.08
N ASP A 27 2.73 -9.90 13.31
CA ASP A 27 2.97 -8.65 14.04
C ASP A 27 3.87 -7.65 13.29
N GLU A 28 4.78 -8.15 12.46
CA GLU A 28 5.70 -7.35 11.68
C GLU A 28 5.14 -6.91 10.31
N THR A 29 3.99 -7.45 9.92
CA THR A 29 3.33 -7.12 8.64
C THR A 29 2.29 -6.04 8.85
N ILE A 30 2.31 -5.04 7.98
CA ILE A 30 1.27 -4.00 7.95
C ILE A 30 0.59 -3.97 6.59
N GLN A 31 -0.69 -3.64 6.60
CA GLN A 31 -1.50 -3.42 5.42
C GLN A 31 -1.93 -1.95 5.44
N ILE A 32 -1.72 -1.26 4.32
CA ILE A 32 -2.12 0.13 4.17
C ILE A 32 -3.20 0.16 3.11
N PHE A 33 -4.36 0.68 3.48
CA PHE A 33 -5.48 0.90 2.58
C PHE A 33 -5.55 2.39 2.31
N ILE A 34 -5.49 2.77 1.04
CA ILE A 34 -5.61 4.16 0.63
C ILE A 34 -7.03 4.32 0.11
N GLU A 35 -7.77 5.23 0.75
CA GLU A 35 -9.12 5.55 0.30
C GLU A 35 -9.01 6.39 -0.97
N VAL A 36 -9.67 5.92 -2.02
CA VAL A 36 -9.70 6.57 -3.32
C VAL A 36 -11.15 6.64 -3.79
N SER A 37 -11.48 7.68 -4.55
CA SER A 37 -12.71 7.71 -5.34
C SER A 37 -12.69 6.59 -6.40
N SER A 38 -13.76 6.46 -7.19
CA SER A 38 -13.78 5.58 -8.36
C SER A 38 -12.51 5.79 -9.20
N LEU A 39 -11.71 4.73 -9.30
CA LEU A 39 -10.42 4.71 -9.97
C LEU A 39 -10.38 3.41 -10.78
N SER A 40 -9.89 3.46 -12.02
CA SER A 40 -9.71 2.24 -12.80
C SER A 40 -8.56 1.40 -12.24
N LEU A 41 -8.59 0.08 -12.48
CA LEU A 41 -7.51 -0.82 -12.04
C LEU A 41 -6.15 -0.41 -12.61
N GLN A 42 -6.11 0.11 -13.84
CA GLN A 42 -4.88 0.55 -14.50
C GLN A 42 -4.31 1.83 -13.86
N GLU A 43 -5.16 2.79 -13.52
CA GLU A 43 -4.75 3.98 -12.77
C GLU A 43 -4.29 3.63 -11.36
N ALA A 44 -4.95 2.65 -10.71
CA ALA A 44 -4.54 2.15 -9.40
C ALA A 44 -3.14 1.53 -9.46
N ASP A 45 -2.91 0.65 -10.42
CA ASP A 45 -1.62 -0.02 -10.62
C ASP A 45 -0.51 1.00 -10.90
N THR A 46 -0.77 2.00 -11.74
CA THR A 46 0.18 3.08 -12.05
C THR A 46 0.55 3.89 -10.80
N LYS A 47 -0.45 4.35 -10.03
CA LYS A 47 -0.20 5.10 -8.78
C LYS A 47 0.54 4.27 -7.74
N LEU A 48 0.20 2.99 -7.63
CA LEU A 48 0.88 2.07 -6.72
C LEU A 48 2.32 1.82 -7.14
N LEU A 49 2.59 1.76 -8.44
CA LEU A 49 3.95 1.64 -8.96
C LEU A 49 4.79 2.87 -8.60
N GLU A 50 4.24 4.08 -8.72
CA GLU A 50 4.89 5.34 -8.31
C GLU A 50 5.24 5.33 -6.82
N ILE A 51 4.26 5.00 -5.97
CA ILE A 51 4.46 4.86 -4.52
C ILE A 51 5.53 3.81 -4.22
N SER A 52 5.45 2.64 -4.88
CA SER A 52 6.40 1.55 -4.68
C SER A 52 7.81 1.95 -5.10
N ASN A 53 7.97 2.70 -6.20
CA ASN A 53 9.27 3.16 -6.67
C ASN A 53 9.87 4.17 -5.69
N ALA A 54 9.10 5.15 -5.23
CA ALA A 54 9.54 6.13 -4.23
C ALA A 54 9.90 5.47 -2.88
N LEU A 55 9.16 4.43 -2.46
CA LEU A 55 9.55 3.64 -1.29
C LEU A 55 10.83 2.84 -1.54
N LYS A 56 11.04 2.30 -2.74
CA LYS A 56 12.19 1.47 -3.11
C LYS A 56 13.51 2.25 -3.08
N GLU A 57 13.47 3.56 -3.33
CA GLU A 57 14.64 4.43 -3.19
C GLU A 57 15.15 4.53 -1.74
N LYS A 58 14.24 4.42 -0.76
CA LYS A 58 14.56 4.58 0.68
C LYS A 58 14.63 3.25 1.44
N LEU A 59 14.05 2.18 0.89
CA LEU A 59 13.90 0.89 1.54
C LEU A 59 14.10 -0.26 0.56
N THR A 60 14.71 -1.34 1.03
CA THR A 60 14.72 -2.60 0.30
C THR A 60 13.29 -3.11 0.16
N LYS A 61 12.86 -3.43 -1.07
CA LYS A 61 11.50 -3.87 -1.38
C LYS A 61 11.14 -5.12 -0.55
N LYS A 62 10.23 -4.94 0.41
CA LYS A 62 9.64 -6.00 1.26
C LYS A 62 8.11 -5.92 1.33
N TRP A 63 7.48 -5.21 0.39
CA TRP A 63 6.03 -5.02 0.33
C TRP A 63 5.49 -5.45 -1.04
N LYS A 64 4.18 -5.69 -1.07
CA LYS A 64 3.39 -5.95 -2.28
C LYS A 64 2.32 -4.88 -2.39
N CYS A 65 2.10 -4.38 -3.59
CA CYS A 65 1.05 -3.42 -3.91
C CYS A 65 -0.10 -4.15 -4.60
N LEU A 66 -1.34 -3.81 -4.24
CA LEU A 66 -2.57 -4.33 -4.80
C LEU A 66 -3.54 -3.17 -4.99
N PRO A 67 -4.34 -3.13 -6.07
CA PRO A 67 -4.40 -4.12 -7.17
C PRO A 67 -3.16 -4.09 -8.06
N SER A 68 -2.85 -5.21 -8.72
CA SER A 68 -1.80 -5.29 -9.73
C SER A 68 -2.31 -5.86 -11.04
N SER A 69 -1.98 -5.19 -12.14
CA SER A 69 -2.29 -5.63 -13.51
C SER A 69 -1.55 -6.90 -13.92
N SER A 70 -0.46 -7.23 -13.21
CA SER A 70 0.36 -8.42 -13.46
C SER A 70 -0.17 -9.69 -12.80
N LEU A 71 -1.22 -9.58 -11.97
CA LEU A 71 -1.84 -10.72 -11.31
C LEU A 71 -3.25 -10.95 -11.88
N PRO A 72 -3.72 -12.21 -11.94
CA PRO A 72 -5.12 -12.47 -12.27
C PRO A 72 -6.04 -11.79 -11.26
N ASP A 73 -7.24 -11.40 -11.70
CA ASP A 73 -8.20 -10.65 -10.88
C ASP A 73 -8.51 -11.35 -9.55
N ASP A 74 -8.59 -12.68 -9.56
CA ASP A 74 -8.81 -13.51 -8.37
C ASP A 74 -7.68 -13.42 -7.32
N TYR A 75 -6.52 -12.88 -7.68
CA TYR A 75 -5.39 -12.65 -6.78
C TYR A 75 -5.30 -11.19 -6.30
N ASN A 76 -6.16 -10.30 -6.79
CA ASN A 76 -6.34 -8.94 -6.27
C ASN A 76 -7.24 -8.93 -5.02
N ILE A 77 -7.20 -10.01 -4.24
CA ILE A 77 -7.92 -10.18 -2.98
C ILE A 77 -6.97 -9.88 -1.82
N VAL A 78 -7.46 -9.11 -0.85
CA VAL A 78 -6.74 -8.79 0.38
C VAL A 78 -7.41 -9.48 1.56
N THR A 79 -6.62 -10.12 2.42
CA THR A 79 -7.14 -10.64 3.69
C THR A 79 -7.58 -9.51 4.59
N LEU A 80 -8.72 -9.71 5.26
CA LEU A 80 -9.25 -8.76 6.21
C LEU A 80 -8.22 -8.42 7.30
N PRO A 81 -8.10 -7.13 7.66
CA PRO A 81 -7.17 -6.70 8.68
C PRO A 81 -7.59 -7.23 10.06
N TYR A 82 -6.60 -7.54 10.91
CA TYR A 82 -6.86 -8.04 12.26
C TYR A 82 -7.07 -6.89 13.26
N LYS A 83 -6.33 -5.79 13.10
CA LYS A 83 -6.35 -4.66 14.03
C LYS A 83 -5.95 -3.37 13.32
N ALA A 84 -6.63 -2.26 13.61
CA ALA A 84 -6.19 -0.93 13.17
C ALA A 84 -5.00 -0.45 14.01
N ILE A 85 -4.00 0.19 13.38
CA ILE A 85 -2.79 0.73 14.01
C ILE A 85 -2.80 2.26 13.98
#